data_AF-A0A4Q0T2H8-F1
#
_entry.id   AF-A0A4Q0T2H8-F1
#
_cell.length_a   1.000
_cell.length_b   1.000
_cell.length_c   1.000
_cell.angle_alpha   90.00
_cell.angle_beta   90.00
_cell.angle_gamma   90.00
#
_symmetry.space_group_name_H-M   'P 1'
#
loop_
_entity.id
_entity.type
_entity.pdbx_description
1 polymer ?
#
loop_
_entity_poly.entity_id
_entity_poly.type
_entity_poly.pdbx_seq_one_letter_code
_entity_poly.pdbx_strand_id
1 'polypeptide(L)'
;MPFGPVNWAKGIDSKGQPIPNPEKDPAPDGRLVAPDEAGLTNYRSPSFDPKTGLFVVDAHPSYSLYFQKDADGAYGWAGADYSLWGKGVIEAIDYQTGKIRWSHYVGKGGSGAGVLTTDGNITFTGDAYGNALALDTATGKTLWHAGQGMPMQSSPITYALDGRQYVLTSSGGVLFSWALPVKNVR
;
A
#
# COMPACT_ATOMS: atom_id res chain seq x y z
N MET A 1 1.72 8.09 15.81
CA MET A 1 2.80 7.08 15.76
C MET A 1 2.85 6.54 14.35
N PRO A 2 4.03 6.32 13.74
CA PRO A 2 4.09 5.72 12.41
C PRO A 2 3.43 4.34 12.43
N PHE A 3 2.76 3.97 11.34
CA PHE A 3 2.12 2.65 11.19
C PHE A 3 3.09 1.59 10.63
N GLY A 4 4.39 1.88 10.57
CA GLY A 4 5.40 0.93 10.10
C GLY A 4 6.79 1.30 10.61
N PRO A 5 7.83 0.56 10.18
CA PRO A 5 9.20 0.81 10.60
C PRO A 5 9.66 2.20 10.11
N VAL A 6 10.08 3.03 11.07
CA VAL A 6 10.65 4.35 10.82
C VAL A 6 11.84 4.51 11.76
N ASN A 7 13.02 4.77 11.21
CA ASN A 7 14.22 4.94 12.04
C ASN A 7 15.02 6.21 11.74
N TRP A 8 14.72 6.90 10.63
CA TRP A 8 15.31 8.20 10.26
C TRP A 8 14.88 9.33 11.22
N ALA A 9 13.79 9.12 11.97
CA ALA A 9 13.32 10.02 13.01
C ALA A 9 13.30 9.31 14.37
N LYS A 10 13.63 10.03 15.45
CA LYS A 10 13.54 9.54 16.84
C LYS A 10 12.11 9.58 17.39
N GLY A 11 11.20 10.28 16.71
CA GLY A 11 9.83 10.47 17.13
C GLY A 11 9.22 11.71 16.49
N ILE A 12 8.13 12.17 17.08
CA ILE A 12 7.41 13.38 16.69
C ILE A 12 7.42 14.33 17.90
N ASP A 13 7.73 15.59 17.71
CA ASP A 13 7.73 16.59 18.77
C ASP A 13 6.32 17.09 19.12
N SER A 14 6.22 17.99 20.09
CA SER A 14 4.93 18.58 20.52
C SER A 14 4.20 19.38 19.43
N LYS A 15 4.87 19.74 18.33
CA LYS A 15 4.31 20.45 17.18
C LYS A 15 3.90 19.52 16.04
N GLY A 16 4.09 18.21 16.19
CA GLY A 16 3.84 17.25 15.12
C GLY A 16 4.99 17.10 14.12
N GLN A 17 6.17 17.64 14.42
CA GLN A 17 7.33 17.59 13.54
C GLN A 17 8.19 16.36 13.81
N PRO A 18 8.72 15.68 12.78
CA PRO A 18 9.68 14.61 12.97
C PRO A 18 10.94 15.14 13.64
N ILE A 19 11.37 14.47 14.70
CA ILE A 19 12.65 14.73 15.37
C ILE A 19 13.71 13.96 14.59
N PRO A 20 14.65 14.62 13.87
CA PRO A 20 15.64 13.92 13.07
C PRO A 20 16.49 12.95 13.90
N ASN A 21 16.95 11.87 13.26
CA ASN A 21 17.93 10.96 13.82
C ASN A 21 19.27 11.05 13.07
N PRO A 22 20.22 11.90 13.51
CA PRO A 22 21.50 12.08 12.81
C PRO A 22 22.34 10.80 12.67
N GLU A 23 22.10 9.78 13.49
CA GLU A 23 22.74 8.47 13.32
C GLU A 23 22.34 7.77 12.01
N LYS A 24 21.23 8.19 11.41
CA LYS A 24 20.72 7.69 10.13
C LYS A 24 21.03 8.60 8.94
N ASP A 25 21.73 9.71 9.15
CA ASP A 25 22.20 10.54 8.04
C ASP A 25 23.09 9.68 7.12
N PRO A 26 22.87 9.70 5.79
CA PRO A 26 23.69 8.93 4.87
C PRO A 26 25.17 9.22 5.06
N ALA A 27 25.99 8.17 5.02
CA ALA A 27 27.44 8.27 5.16
C ALA A 27 28.12 7.34 4.13
N PRO A 28 29.39 7.57 3.77
CA PRO A 28 30.10 6.72 2.80
C PRO A 28 30.20 5.25 3.22
N ASP A 29 30.12 4.95 4.53
CA ASP A 29 30.15 3.60 5.09
C ASP A 29 28.76 2.93 5.21
N GLY A 30 27.69 3.66 4.88
CA GLY A 30 26.34 3.13 4.80
C GLY A 30 25.52 3.26 6.09
N ARG A 31 24.20 3.49 5.96
CA ARG A 31 23.24 3.46 7.08
C ARG A 31 22.01 2.63 6.77
N LEU A 32 21.64 1.78 7.72
CA LEU A 32 20.38 1.03 7.66
C LEU A 32 19.22 1.97 7.96
N VAL A 33 18.40 2.26 6.95
CA VAL A 33 17.26 3.18 7.01
C VAL A 33 15.96 2.43 6.74
N ALA A 34 14.91 2.83 7.45
CA ALA A 34 13.53 2.44 7.19
C ALA A 34 12.61 3.67 7.20
N PRO A 35 11.63 3.74 6.28
CA PRO A 35 11.48 2.86 5.12
C PRO A 35 12.63 3.03 4.09
N ASP A 36 12.67 2.17 3.08
CA ASP A 36 13.49 2.38 1.87
C ASP A 36 12.99 3.60 1.05
N GLU A 37 13.64 3.87 -0.10
CA GLU A 37 13.39 5.09 -0.88
C GLU A 37 12.00 5.13 -1.51
N ALA A 38 11.38 3.96 -1.70
CA ALA A 38 9.99 3.85 -2.15
C ALA A 38 9.00 4.38 -1.09
N GLY A 39 9.45 4.51 0.16
CA GLY A 39 8.66 4.92 1.29
C GLY A 39 7.79 3.80 1.84
N LEU A 40 7.23 4.03 3.03
CA LEU A 40 6.29 3.09 3.65
C LEU A 40 4.97 2.99 2.87
N THR A 41 4.59 4.06 2.18
CA THR A 41 3.52 4.09 1.17
C THR A 41 3.88 5.14 0.13
N ASN A 42 3.18 5.17 -1.00
CA ASN A 42 3.52 6.03 -2.15
C ASN A 42 2.24 6.42 -2.92
N TYR A 43 2.27 6.42 -4.25
CA TYR A 43 1.19 6.83 -5.16
C TYR A 43 -0.11 6.00 -5.05
N ARG A 44 -0.10 4.89 -4.32
CA ARG A 44 -1.24 3.97 -4.20
C ARG A 44 -2.32 4.61 -3.33
N SER A 45 -3.44 4.97 -3.94
CA SER A 45 -4.53 5.65 -3.24
C SER A 45 -5.06 4.79 -2.09
N PRO A 46 -5.15 5.34 -0.86
CA PRO A 46 -5.80 4.67 0.26
C PRO A 46 -7.33 4.82 0.15
N SER A 47 -8.04 4.13 1.02
CA SER A 47 -9.49 4.24 1.14
C SER A 47 -9.94 4.36 2.60
N PHE A 48 -11.11 4.93 2.84
CA PHE A 48 -11.66 5.10 4.17
C PHE A 48 -13.07 4.50 4.24
N ASP A 49 -13.28 3.62 5.21
CA ASP A 49 -14.60 3.09 5.54
C ASP A 49 -15.16 3.80 6.78
N PRO A 50 -16.16 4.70 6.63
CA PRO A 50 -16.73 5.43 7.74
C PRO A 50 -17.54 4.54 8.71
N LYS A 51 -18.02 3.36 8.29
CA LYS A 51 -18.79 2.47 9.16
C LYS A 51 -17.92 1.79 10.21
N THR A 52 -16.73 1.35 9.80
CA THR A 52 -15.76 0.68 10.67
C THR A 52 -14.74 1.64 11.29
N GLY A 53 -14.59 2.84 10.73
CA GLY A 53 -13.54 3.79 11.13
C GLY A 53 -12.15 3.31 10.69
N LEU A 54 -12.07 2.57 9.60
CA LEU A 54 -10.80 2.05 9.10
C LEU A 54 -10.30 2.89 7.92
N PHE A 55 -9.08 3.42 8.07
CA PHE A 55 -8.29 3.94 6.97
C PHE A 55 -7.40 2.82 6.43
N VAL A 56 -7.65 2.39 5.20
CA VAL A 56 -7.04 1.20 4.59
C VAL A 56 -6.01 1.64 3.54
N VAL A 57 -4.77 1.18 3.70
CA VAL A 57 -3.60 1.68 2.97
C VAL A 57 -2.80 0.50 2.42
N ASP A 58 -2.30 0.62 1.18
CA ASP A 58 -1.20 -0.23 0.70
C ASP A 58 0.12 0.31 1.24
N ALA A 59 0.82 -0.54 1.98
CA ALA A 59 2.06 -0.23 2.65
C ALA A 59 3.19 -1.21 2.28
N HIS A 60 4.41 -0.70 2.36
CA HIS A 60 5.65 -1.40 2.07
C HIS A 60 6.64 -1.23 3.23
N PRO A 61 6.48 -1.98 4.35
CA PRO A 61 7.50 -2.05 5.37
C PRO A 61 8.82 -2.56 4.77
N SER A 62 9.87 -1.76 4.87
CA SER A 62 11.12 -2.01 4.15
C SER A 62 12.35 -1.43 4.85
N TYR A 63 13.52 -1.93 4.44
CA TYR A 63 14.83 -1.48 4.86
C TYR A 63 15.80 -1.47 3.68
N SER A 64 16.53 -0.36 3.53
CA SER A 64 17.66 -0.20 2.61
C SER A 64 18.93 0.21 3.38
N LEU A 65 20.09 -0.08 2.80
CA LEU A 65 21.35 0.57 3.17
C LEU A 65 21.57 1.80 2.30
N TYR A 66 21.66 2.98 2.92
CA TYR A 66 21.91 4.25 2.25
C TYR A 66 23.36 4.67 2.37
N PHE A 67 23.96 5.03 1.24
CA PHE A 67 25.33 5.50 1.13
C PHE A 67 25.35 6.93 0.63
N GLN A 68 26.16 7.77 1.27
CA GLN A 68 26.53 9.04 0.68
C GLN A 68 27.63 8.80 -0.36
N LYS A 69 27.47 9.37 -1.54
CA LYS A 69 28.44 9.35 -2.63
C LYS A 69 28.50 10.73 -3.27
N ASP A 70 29.59 11.04 -3.95
CA ASP A 70 29.67 12.25 -4.75
C ASP A 70 28.57 12.22 -5.83
N ALA A 71 28.00 13.39 -6.14
CA ALA A 71 26.94 13.50 -7.13
C ALA A 71 27.42 13.01 -8.49
N ASP A 72 26.70 12.07 -9.08
CA ASP A 72 27.06 11.47 -10.37
C ASP A 72 25.88 11.37 -11.36
N GLY A 73 26.22 11.02 -12.60
CA GLY A 73 25.27 10.87 -13.69
C GLY A 73 24.62 12.18 -14.17
N ALA A 74 23.70 12.07 -15.14
CA ALA A 74 22.99 13.21 -15.72
C ALA A 74 22.00 13.89 -14.75
N TYR A 75 21.63 13.19 -13.68
CA TYR A 75 20.61 13.61 -12.70
C TYR A 75 21.22 14.10 -11.38
N GLY A 76 22.53 13.93 -11.16
CA GLY A 76 23.24 14.43 -9.99
C GLY A 76 22.87 13.73 -8.68
N TRP A 77 22.72 12.40 -8.69
CA TRP A 77 22.37 11.64 -7.49
C TRP A 77 23.53 11.68 -6.49
N ALA A 78 23.33 12.31 -5.32
CA ALA A 78 24.36 12.45 -4.29
C ALA A 78 24.38 11.27 -3.28
N GLY A 79 24.13 10.06 -3.76
CA GLY A 79 24.03 8.86 -2.94
C GLY A 79 23.56 7.64 -3.70
N ALA A 80 23.52 6.51 -2.99
CA ALA A 80 22.94 5.26 -3.50
C ALA A 80 22.27 4.52 -2.34
N ASP A 81 21.18 3.82 -2.60
CA ASP A 81 20.63 2.86 -1.66
C ASP A 81 20.60 1.44 -2.24
N TYR A 82 20.57 0.46 -1.35
CA TYR A 82 20.44 -0.95 -1.72
C TYR A 82 19.39 -1.59 -0.83
N SER A 83 18.30 -2.05 -1.44
CA SER A 83 17.23 -2.75 -0.74
C SER A 83 17.73 -4.03 -0.10
N LEU A 84 17.51 -4.18 1.20
CA LEU A 84 17.85 -5.39 1.95
C LEU A 84 16.63 -6.28 2.14
N TRP A 85 15.51 -5.67 2.54
CA TRP A 85 14.29 -6.38 2.86
C TRP A 85 13.08 -5.50 2.65
N GLY A 86 11.99 -6.10 2.19
CA GLY A 86 10.69 -5.45 2.09
C GLY A 86 9.57 -6.46 1.99
N LYS A 87 8.35 -6.00 2.24
CA LYS A 87 7.11 -6.72 1.97
C LYS A 87 6.01 -5.74 1.62
N GLY A 88 5.09 -6.15 0.74
CA GLY A 88 3.82 -5.50 0.53
C GLY A 88 2.77 -5.99 1.52
N VAL A 89 2.02 -5.05 2.10
CA VAL A 89 0.86 -5.33 2.96
C VAL A 89 -0.26 -4.34 2.70
N ILE A 90 -1.50 -4.78 2.83
CA ILE A 90 -2.64 -3.88 3.06
C ILE A 90 -2.85 -3.78 4.55
N GLU A 91 -2.86 -2.58 5.10
CA GLU A 91 -3.08 -2.32 6.51
C GLU A 91 -4.37 -1.53 6.72
N ALA A 92 -5.23 -2.01 7.62
CA ALA A 92 -6.33 -1.21 8.12
C ALA A 92 -5.95 -0.57 9.45
N ILE A 93 -6.02 0.75 9.47
CA ILE A 93 -5.63 1.59 10.58
C ILE A 93 -6.90 2.20 11.16
N ASP A 94 -7.07 2.07 12.47
CA ASP A 94 -8.12 2.80 13.18
C ASP A 94 -7.80 4.30 13.14
N TYR A 95 -8.64 5.09 12.46
CA TYR A 95 -8.29 6.48 12.12
C TYR A 95 -8.13 7.39 13.34
N GLN A 96 -8.78 7.07 14.46
CA GLN A 96 -8.73 7.87 15.68
C GLN A 96 -7.48 7.57 16.49
N THR A 97 -7.12 6.29 16.59
CA THR A 97 -6.02 5.85 17.47
C THR A 97 -4.70 5.64 16.73
N GLY A 98 -4.73 5.53 15.40
CA GLY A 98 -3.57 5.18 14.58
C GLY A 98 -3.10 3.73 14.75
N LYS A 99 -3.87 2.87 15.42
CA LYS A 99 -3.52 1.47 15.63
C LYS A 99 -3.88 0.64 14.41
N ILE A 100 -2.97 -0.23 13.98
CA ILE A 100 -3.26 -1.25 12.98
C ILE A 100 -4.22 -2.27 13.59
N ARG A 101 -5.36 -2.45 12.94
CA ARG A 101 -6.39 -3.44 13.30
C ARG A 101 -6.09 -4.80 12.67
N TRP A 102 -5.67 -4.79 11.42
CA TRP A 102 -5.22 -5.98 10.70
C TRP A 102 -4.23 -5.60 9.59
N SER A 103 -3.44 -6.58 9.16
CA SER A 103 -2.48 -6.48 8.06
C SER A 103 -2.61 -7.71 7.17
N HIS A 104 -2.69 -7.51 5.86
CA HIS A 104 -2.83 -8.55 4.85
C HIS A 104 -1.61 -8.55 3.94
N TYR A 105 -0.85 -9.65 3.88
CA TYR A 105 0.33 -9.74 3.03
C TYR A 105 -0.04 -9.85 1.54
N VAL A 106 0.55 -9.00 0.70
CA VAL A 106 0.29 -8.95 -0.75
C VAL A 106 1.52 -9.22 -1.61
N GLY A 107 2.62 -9.66 -0.99
CA GLY A 107 3.81 -10.11 -1.71
C GLY A 107 5.11 -9.53 -1.19
N LYS A 108 6.22 -9.96 -1.80
CA LYS A 108 7.58 -9.50 -1.40
C LYS A 108 7.82 -8.05 -1.82
N GLY A 109 7.24 -7.64 -2.95
CA GLY A 109 7.05 -6.23 -3.29
C GLY A 109 5.62 -5.81 -2.93
N GLY A 110 5.42 -4.52 -2.63
CA GLY A 110 4.09 -3.91 -2.62
C GLY A 110 3.30 -4.22 -3.89
N SER A 111 1.98 -4.24 -3.79
CA SER A 111 1.16 -4.12 -4.98
C SER A 111 1.37 -2.74 -5.60
N GLY A 112 1.12 -2.53 -6.89
CA GLY A 112 0.94 -1.16 -7.41
C GLY A 112 -0.49 -0.66 -7.25
N ALA A 113 -1.36 -1.49 -6.68
CA ALA A 113 -2.78 -1.22 -6.55
C ALA A 113 -3.07 -0.14 -5.52
N GLY A 114 -4.05 0.71 -5.83
CA GLY A 114 -4.78 1.45 -4.80
C GLY A 114 -5.84 0.57 -4.13
N VAL A 115 -6.53 1.16 -3.15
CA VAL A 115 -7.55 0.48 -2.35
C VAL A 115 -8.92 1.12 -2.58
N LEU A 116 -9.97 0.29 -2.62
CA LEU A 116 -11.36 0.72 -2.67
C LEU A 116 -12.17 -0.01 -1.59
N THR A 117 -12.61 0.68 -0.54
CA THR A 117 -13.62 0.17 0.40
C THR A 117 -15.03 0.45 -0.10
N THR A 118 -15.98 -0.41 0.26
CA THR A 118 -17.39 -0.28 -0.10
C THR A 118 -18.29 -0.42 1.11
N ASP A 119 -19.49 0.14 1.00
CA ASP A 119 -20.52 0.10 2.04
C ASP A 119 -21.02 -1.31 2.40
N GLY A 120 -20.66 -2.31 1.57
CA GLY A 120 -20.94 -3.73 1.77
C GLY A 120 -19.87 -4.48 2.59
N ASN A 121 -18.96 -3.78 3.27
CA ASN A 121 -17.86 -4.35 4.06
C ASN A 121 -16.85 -5.15 3.20
N ILE A 122 -16.61 -4.68 1.97
CA ILE A 122 -15.65 -5.27 1.04
C ILE A 122 -14.61 -4.23 0.64
N THR A 123 -13.34 -4.62 0.73
CA THR A 123 -12.17 -3.89 0.25
C THR A 123 -11.65 -4.54 -1.02
N PHE A 124 -11.58 -3.79 -2.13
CA PHE A 124 -10.94 -4.22 -3.37
C PHE A 124 -9.53 -3.65 -3.49
N THR A 125 -8.60 -4.48 -3.96
CA THR A 125 -7.19 -4.13 -4.21
C THR A 125 -6.58 -5.20 -5.13
N GLY A 126 -5.26 -5.22 -5.30
CA GLY A 126 -4.55 -6.32 -5.95
C GLY A 126 -3.27 -6.69 -5.21
N ASP A 127 -2.63 -7.78 -5.61
CA ASP A 127 -1.36 -8.23 -5.05
C ASP A 127 -0.21 -8.21 -6.07
N ALA A 128 1.02 -8.42 -5.58
CA ALA A 128 2.21 -8.52 -6.42
C ALA A 128 2.26 -9.79 -7.27
N TYR A 129 1.31 -10.72 -7.08
CA TYR A 129 1.19 -11.96 -7.83
C TYR A 129 0.21 -11.83 -9.02
N GLY A 130 -0.33 -10.62 -9.24
CA GLY A 130 -1.22 -10.33 -10.35
C GLY A 130 -2.67 -10.71 -10.10
N ASN A 131 -3.10 -10.84 -8.84
CA ASN A 131 -4.50 -11.05 -8.51
C ASN A 131 -5.22 -9.71 -8.27
N ALA A 132 -6.47 -9.61 -8.72
CA ALA A 132 -7.47 -8.76 -8.07
C ALA A 132 -7.96 -9.46 -6.81
N LEU A 133 -8.07 -8.71 -5.71
CA LEU A 133 -8.51 -9.21 -4.41
C LEU A 133 -9.80 -8.50 -3.99
N ALA A 134 -10.70 -9.26 -3.36
CA ALA A 134 -11.76 -8.73 -2.51
C ALA A 134 -11.54 -9.26 -1.09
N LEU A 135 -11.33 -8.36 -0.15
CA LEU A 135 -11.08 -8.64 1.26
C LEU A 135 -12.30 -8.22 2.09
N ASP A 136 -12.58 -8.93 3.17
CA ASP A 136 -13.48 -8.46 4.22
C ASP A 136 -12.86 -7.23 4.90
N THR A 137 -13.55 -6.08 4.88
CA THR A 137 -12.96 -4.82 5.36
C THR A 137 -12.67 -4.83 6.87
N ALA A 138 -13.47 -5.55 7.66
CA ALA A 138 -13.30 -5.61 9.11
C ALA A 138 -12.12 -6.49 9.55
N THR A 139 -11.77 -7.52 8.78
CA THR A 139 -10.80 -8.55 9.18
C THR A 139 -9.59 -8.70 8.26
N GLY A 140 -9.65 -8.17 7.04
CA GLY A 140 -8.62 -8.36 6.01
C GLY A 140 -8.60 -9.75 5.40
N LYS A 141 -9.59 -10.61 5.68
CA LYS A 141 -9.67 -11.97 5.11
C LYS A 141 -10.01 -11.90 3.63
N THR A 142 -9.28 -12.63 2.78
CA THR A 142 -9.66 -12.79 1.37
C THR A 142 -10.99 -13.52 1.24
N LEU A 143 -11.95 -12.86 0.61
CA LEU A 143 -13.27 -13.41 0.27
C LEU A 143 -13.29 -13.94 -1.16
N TRP A 144 -12.56 -13.28 -2.05
CA TRP A 144 -12.44 -13.66 -3.46
C TRP A 144 -11.13 -13.14 -4.05
N HIS A 145 -10.63 -13.85 -5.05
CA HIS A 145 -9.55 -13.37 -5.90
C HIS A 145 -9.71 -13.87 -7.33
N ALA A 146 -9.10 -13.16 -8.28
CA ALA A 146 -8.94 -13.63 -9.64
C ALA A 146 -7.59 -13.22 -10.21
N GLY A 147 -6.90 -14.16 -10.85
CA GLY A 147 -5.65 -13.89 -11.55
C GLY A 147 -5.88 -13.06 -12.82
N GLN A 148 -5.18 -11.95 -12.95
CA GLN A 148 -5.26 -11.02 -14.07
C GLN A 148 -3.99 -11.03 -14.94
N GLY A 149 -3.00 -11.86 -14.59
CA GLY A 149 -1.76 -12.07 -15.34
C GLY A 149 -0.62 -11.09 -15.01
N MET A 150 -0.91 -9.82 -14.74
CA MET A 150 0.06 -8.80 -14.32
C MET A 150 -0.41 -8.08 -13.05
N PRO A 151 0.50 -7.55 -12.22
CA PRO A 151 0.14 -6.72 -11.08
C PRO A 151 -0.65 -5.48 -11.51
N MET A 152 -1.68 -5.14 -10.74
CA MET A 152 -2.39 -3.88 -10.89
C MET A 152 -1.48 -2.72 -10.48
N GLN A 153 -1.49 -1.64 -11.27
CA GLN A 153 -0.72 -0.40 -11.03
C GLN A 153 -1.64 0.83 -10.92
N SER A 154 -2.95 0.59 -10.69
CA SER A 154 -3.99 1.60 -10.61
C SER A 154 -4.90 1.34 -9.41
N SER A 155 -5.80 2.28 -9.12
CA SER A 155 -6.82 2.08 -8.09
C SER A 155 -8.07 1.42 -8.69
N PRO A 156 -8.66 0.40 -8.04
CA PRO A 156 -9.98 -0.09 -8.41
C PRO A 156 -11.02 1.03 -8.32
N ILE A 157 -12.03 0.97 -9.20
CA ILE A 157 -13.23 1.80 -9.06
C ILE A 157 -14.48 0.93 -9.07
N THR A 158 -15.59 1.47 -8.56
CA THR A 158 -16.90 0.86 -8.72
C THR A 158 -17.89 1.86 -9.28
N TYR A 159 -18.84 1.38 -10.07
CA TYR A 159 -19.91 2.18 -10.68
C TYR A 159 -21.16 1.34 -10.84
N ALA A 160 -22.30 1.99 -11.05
CA ALA A 160 -23.56 1.33 -11.37
C ALA A 160 -23.97 1.66 -12.81
N LEU A 161 -24.48 0.65 -13.53
CA LEU A 161 -25.06 0.78 -14.85
C LEU A 161 -26.32 -0.09 -14.89
N ASP A 162 -27.45 0.49 -15.29
CA ASP A 162 -28.76 -0.19 -15.38
C ASP A 162 -29.15 -0.97 -14.11
N GLY A 163 -28.92 -0.35 -12.95
CA GLY A 163 -29.24 -0.95 -11.65
C GLY A 163 -28.29 -2.07 -11.20
N ARG A 164 -27.21 -2.33 -11.95
CA ARG A 164 -26.19 -3.33 -11.61
C ARG A 164 -24.87 -2.66 -11.26
N GLN A 165 -24.28 -3.06 -10.13
CA GLN A 165 -22.96 -2.60 -9.71
C GLN A 165 -21.85 -3.40 -10.39
N TYR A 166 -20.81 -2.69 -10.81
CA TYR A 166 -19.59 -3.22 -11.41
C TYR A 166 -18.37 -2.74 -10.63
N VAL A 167 -17.32 -3.56 -10.60
CA VAL A 167 -15.99 -3.18 -10.13
C VAL A 167 -15.05 -3.24 -11.32
N LEU A 168 -14.30 -2.16 -11.57
CA LEU A 168 -13.32 -2.08 -12.64
C LEU A 168 -11.92 -2.14 -12.03
N THR A 169 -11.09 -3.03 -12.54
CA THR A 169 -9.67 -3.12 -12.20
C THR A 169 -8.82 -3.14 -13.47
N SER A 170 -7.52 -2.82 -13.34
CA SER A 170 -6.57 -2.92 -14.45
C SER A 170 -5.48 -3.94 -14.17
N SER A 171 -4.92 -4.53 -15.22
CA SER A 171 -3.73 -5.38 -15.16
C SER A 171 -2.95 -5.19 -16.46
N GLY A 172 -1.72 -4.68 -16.34
CA GLY A 172 -0.96 -4.19 -17.48
C GLY A 172 -1.78 -3.18 -18.31
N GLY A 173 -1.95 -3.46 -19.60
CA GLY A 173 -2.74 -2.64 -20.52
C GLY A 173 -4.22 -3.03 -20.65
N VAL A 174 -4.74 -3.92 -19.80
CA VAL A 174 -6.10 -4.47 -19.92
C VAL A 174 -6.98 -4.04 -18.74
N LEU A 175 -8.26 -3.78 -19.02
CA LEU A 175 -9.29 -3.51 -18.03
C LEU A 175 -10.20 -4.73 -17.83
N PHE A 176 -10.56 -5.00 -16.57
CA PHE A 176 -11.46 -6.09 -16.18
C PHE A 176 -12.66 -5.51 -15.44
N SER A 177 -13.87 -5.87 -15.87
CA SER A 177 -15.11 -5.47 -15.21
C SER A 177 -15.76 -6.70 -14.55
N TRP A 178 -15.95 -6.61 -13.23
CA TRP A 178 -16.48 -7.67 -12.39
C TRP A 178 -17.88 -7.29 -11.91
N ALA A 179 -18.79 -8.26 -11.90
CA ALA A 179 -20.10 -8.09 -11.29
C ALA A 179 -20.57 -9.41 -10.70
N LEU A 180 -21.37 -9.35 -9.64
CA LEU A 180 -22.05 -10.53 -9.13
C LEU A 180 -22.94 -11.14 -10.22
N PRO A 181 -23.12 -12.46 -10.24
CA PRO A 181 -24.06 -13.11 -11.16
C PRO A 181 -25.47 -12.53 -11.00
N VAL A 182 -26.18 -12.39 -12.12
CA VAL A 182 -27.61 -12.07 -12.07
C VAL A 182 -28.32 -13.26 -11.45
N LYS A 183 -29.03 -13.05 -10.33
CA LYS A 183 -29.91 -14.08 -9.81
C LYS A 183 -31.05 -14.26 -10.81
N ASN A 184 -31.00 -15.33 -11.59
CA ASN A 184 -32.18 -15.77 -12.33
C ASN A 184 -33.16 -16.28 -11.27
N VAL A 185 -34.19 -15.50 -10.98
CA VAL A 185 -35.37 -16.01 -10.27
C VAL A 185 -35.99 -17.05 -11.20
N ARG A 186 -35.83 -18.33 -10.85
CA ARG A 186 -36.63 -19.42 -11.43
C ARG A 186 -37.96 -19.48 -10.70
#